data_AF-A0A8X6GH76-F1
#
_entry.id   AF-A0A8X6GH76-F1
#
_cell.length_a   1.000
_cell.length_b   1.000
_cell.length_c   1.000
_cell.angle_alpha   90.00
_cell.angle_beta   90.00
_cell.angle_gamma   90.00
#
_symmetry.space_group_name_H-M   'P 1'
#
loop_
_entity.id
_entity.type
_entity.pdbx_description
1 polymer ?
#
loop_
_entity_poly.entity_id
_entity_poly.type
_entity_poly.pdbx_seq_one_letter_code
_entity_poly.pdbx_strand_id
1 'polypeptide(L)'
;MASNFNLAKNRLKGLASPFREDNSLYENYTSVLENQLTDGIIESVNTENLNQNLIYSMPHHPIIRNDKETTKLRIVLDVSSKEKNCFSLNDNLKVGPNLNPNLLILLLKFREFRIELVSDVKKAFLQIVLAEDCQRFLWSDNFPPNNFKIYRNKKVTFGVKSSPFLLASNHKTPHKRITKDHIL
;
A
#
# COMPACT_ATOMS: atom_id res chain seq x y z
N MET A 1 19.82 -2.32 -4.77
CA MET A 1 18.72 -2.64 -3.85
C MET A 1 18.93 -4.03 -3.32
N ALA A 2 19.02 -4.22 -2.00
CA ALA A 2 18.98 -5.56 -1.45
C ALA A 2 17.56 -6.12 -1.58
N SER A 3 17.44 -7.37 -1.99
CA SER A 3 16.14 -8.00 -2.23
C SER A 3 15.52 -8.48 -0.93
N ASN A 4 14.25 -8.11 -0.70
CA ASN A 4 13.42 -8.60 0.42
C ASN A 4 12.53 -9.79 -0.02
N PHE A 5 12.87 -10.41 -1.15
CA PHE A 5 12.04 -11.41 -1.79
C PHE A 5 11.87 -12.67 -0.94
N ASN A 6 12.94 -13.14 -0.29
CA ASN A 6 12.86 -14.33 0.55
C ASN A 6 12.01 -14.07 1.79
N LEU A 7 12.16 -12.90 2.43
CA LEU A 7 11.28 -12.50 3.53
C LEU A 7 9.80 -12.46 3.10
N ALA A 8 9.48 -11.81 1.98
CA ALA A 8 8.12 -11.74 1.47
C ALA A 8 7.55 -13.12 1.13
N LYS A 9 8.35 -14.00 0.51
CA LYS A 9 7.98 -15.37 0.19
C LYS A 9 7.70 -16.21 1.44
N ASN A 10 8.53 -16.08 2.47
CA ASN A 10 8.32 -16.78 3.74
C ASN A 10 7.07 -16.30 4.47
N ARG A 11 6.80 -14.99 4.45
CA ARG A 11 5.56 -14.42 4.99
C ARG A 11 4.32 -14.91 4.25
N LEU A 12 4.38 -14.99 2.92
CA LEU A 12 3.30 -15.56 2.12
C LEU A 12 3.07 -17.04 2.42
N LYS A 13 4.14 -17.85 2.53
CA LYS A 13 4.03 -19.26 2.95
C LYS A 13 3.39 -19.40 4.34
N GLY A 14 3.67 -18.47 5.25
CA GLY A 14 3.07 -18.43 6.58
C GLY A 14 1.55 -18.26 6.59
N LEU A 15 0.94 -17.76 5.50
CA LEU A 15 -0.51 -17.65 5.38
C LEU A 15 -1.20 -19.00 5.10
N ALA A 16 -0.44 -20.05 4.72
CA ALA A 16 -1.02 -21.35 4.38
C ALA A 16 -1.72 -22.03 5.57
N SER A 17 -1.19 -21.93 6.79
CA SER A 17 -1.83 -22.51 7.99
C SER A 17 -3.12 -21.78 8.35
N PRO A 18 -3.14 -20.44 8.48
CA PRO A 18 -4.38 -19.69 8.73
C PRO A 18 -5.46 -19.91 7.66
N PHE A 19 -5.08 -19.96 6.38
CA PHE A 19 -6.04 -20.22 5.30
C PHE A 19 -6.58 -21.64 5.28
N ARG A 20 -5.81 -22.61 5.79
CA ARG A 20 -6.28 -23.99 5.95
C ARG A 20 -7.24 -24.13 7.14
N GLU A 21 -6.99 -23.40 8.22
CA GLU A 21 -7.82 -23.42 9.43
C GLU A 21 -9.12 -22.66 9.23
N ASP A 22 -9.11 -21.56 8.47
CA ASP A 22 -10.27 -20.73 8.17
C ASP A 22 -10.38 -20.47 6.67
N ASN A 23 -11.23 -21.25 5.99
CA ASN A 23 -11.49 -21.08 4.56
C ASN A 23 -12.18 -19.73 4.26
N SER A 24 -12.96 -19.19 5.20
CA SER A 24 -13.62 -17.89 5.02
C SER A 24 -12.59 -16.75 5.00
N LEU A 25 -11.51 -16.88 5.76
CA LEU A 25 -10.38 -15.94 5.72
C LEU A 25 -9.75 -15.93 4.33
N TYR A 26 -9.54 -17.10 3.73
CA TYR A 26 -8.97 -17.22 2.38
C TYR A 26 -9.88 -16.59 1.31
N GLU A 27 -11.17 -16.90 1.33
CA GLU A 27 -12.17 -16.35 0.39
C GLU A 27 -12.25 -14.82 0.50
N ASN A 28 -12.36 -14.29 1.72
CA ASN A 28 -12.39 -12.85 1.96
C ASN A 28 -11.09 -12.17 1.52
N TYR A 29 -9.94 -12.80 1.78
CA TYR A 29 -8.64 -12.27 1.36
C TYR A 29 -8.55 -12.19 -0.17
N THR A 30 -8.92 -13.26 -0.86
CA THR A 30 -8.91 -13.34 -2.32
C THR A 30 -9.87 -12.33 -2.93
N SER A 31 -11.09 -12.21 -2.39
CA SER A 31 -12.07 -11.23 -2.82
C SER A 31 -11.55 -9.78 -2.67
N VAL A 32 -10.81 -9.46 -1.60
CA VAL A 32 -10.19 -8.14 -1.46
C VAL A 32 -9.17 -7.87 -2.57
N LEU A 33 -8.35 -8.86 -2.96
CA LEU A 33 -7.39 -8.71 -4.05
C LEU A 33 -8.09 -8.56 -5.41
N GLU A 34 -9.12 -9.36 -5.69
CA GLU A 34 -9.91 -9.28 -6.92
C GLU A 34 -10.61 -7.93 -7.08
N ASN A 35 -11.19 -7.42 -5.99
CA ASN A 35 -11.77 -6.08 -5.96
C ASN A 35 -10.70 -5.01 -6.22
N GLN A 36 -9.49 -5.16 -5.66
CA GLN A 36 -8.39 -4.22 -5.93
C GLN A 36 -7.88 -4.28 -7.37
N LEU A 37 -7.88 -5.46 -8.00
CA LEU A 37 -7.58 -5.60 -9.43
C LEU A 37 -8.64 -4.89 -10.28
N THR A 38 -9.91 -5.11 -9.96
CA THR A 38 -11.05 -4.52 -10.67
C THR A 38 -11.09 -3.00 -10.53
N ASP A 39 -10.80 -2.47 -9.34
CA ASP A 39 -10.70 -1.02 -9.06
C ASP A 39 -9.43 -0.37 -9.66
N GLY A 40 -8.58 -1.14 -10.36
CA GLY A 40 -7.31 -0.69 -10.91
C GLY A 40 -6.33 -0.19 -9.84
N ILE A 41 -6.44 -0.70 -8.62
CA ILE A 41 -5.53 -0.39 -7.51
C ILE A 41 -4.24 -1.18 -7.63
N ILE A 42 -4.36 -2.45 -8.00
CA ILE A 42 -3.23 -3.33 -8.27
C ILE A 42 -3.30 -3.84 -9.71
N GLU A 43 -2.16 -4.27 -10.25
CA GLU A 43 -2.09 -4.96 -11.54
C GLU A 43 -1.03 -6.06 -11.51
N SER A 44 -1.23 -7.09 -12.33
CA SER A 44 -0.24 -8.17 -12.51
C SER A 44 0.98 -7.64 -13.26
N VAL A 45 2.15 -8.12 -12.85
CA VAL A 45 3.42 -7.78 -13.50
C VAL A 45 3.93 -9.00 -14.26
N ASN A 46 4.25 -8.83 -15.55
CA ASN A 46 4.85 -9.91 -16.33
C ASN A 46 6.27 -10.20 -15.79
N THR A 47 6.49 -11.44 -15.36
CA THR A 47 7.73 -11.91 -14.74
C THR A 47 8.80 -12.32 -15.74
N GLU A 48 8.47 -12.42 -17.04
CA GLU A 48 9.36 -12.93 -18.10
C GLU A 48 10.65 -12.11 -18.28
N ASN A 49 10.68 -10.84 -17.83
CA ASN A 49 11.85 -9.96 -17.97
C ASN A 49 12.41 -9.45 -16.63
N LEU A 50 11.98 -10.02 -15.50
CA LEU A 50 12.32 -9.48 -14.18
C LEU A 50 13.32 -10.37 -13.43
N ASN A 51 14.49 -9.81 -13.13
CA ASN A 51 15.45 -10.39 -12.19
C ASN A 51 14.83 -10.44 -10.77
N GLN A 52 14.18 -11.56 -10.44
CA GLN A 52 13.46 -11.80 -9.18
C GLN A 52 14.32 -11.50 -7.92
N ASN A 53 15.65 -11.61 -8.05
CA ASN A 53 16.61 -11.38 -6.96
C ASN A 53 17.03 -9.91 -6.76
N LEU A 54 16.54 -8.94 -7.54
CA LEU A 54 16.93 -7.52 -7.43
C LEU A 54 15.79 -6.59 -7.01
N ILE A 55 14.58 -7.12 -6.81
CA ILE A 55 13.36 -6.34 -6.66
C ILE A 55 12.84 -6.45 -5.23
N TYR A 56 12.69 -5.31 -4.56
CA TYR A 56 12.01 -5.25 -3.27
C TYR A 56 10.55 -5.68 -3.43
N SER A 57 10.14 -6.68 -2.63
CA SER A 57 8.76 -7.17 -2.56
C SER A 57 8.25 -6.92 -1.15
N MET A 58 7.10 -6.26 -1.01
CA MET A 58 6.46 -6.03 0.28
C MET A 58 5.81 -7.33 0.76
N PRO A 59 6.16 -7.82 1.96
CA PRO A 59 5.35 -8.80 2.65
C PRO A 59 3.98 -8.21 2.96
N HIS A 60 2.99 -9.08 3.16
CA HIS A 60 1.66 -8.66 3.51
C HIS A 60 1.00 -9.62 4.49
N HIS A 61 -0.02 -9.14 5.17
CA HIS A 61 -0.79 -9.93 6.13
C HIS A 61 -2.21 -9.37 6.30
N PRO A 62 -3.18 -10.21 6.71
CA PRO A 62 -4.52 -9.74 7.02
C PRO A 62 -4.55 -9.02 8.37
N ILE A 63 -5.34 -7.95 8.45
CA ILE A 63 -5.82 -7.37 9.70
C ILE A 63 -7.34 -7.54 9.74
N ILE A 64 -7.80 -8.25 10.76
CA ILE A 64 -9.22 -8.48 11.01
C ILE A 64 -9.70 -7.42 12.01
N ARG A 65 -10.72 -6.67 11.64
CA ARG A 65 -11.34 -5.63 12.46
C ARG A 65 -12.76 -6.02 12.80
N ASN A 66 -12.90 -6.80 13.87
CA ASN A 66 -14.19 -7.28 14.36
C ASN A 66 -15.08 -6.14 14.88
N ASP A 67 -14.49 -4.98 15.17
CA ASP A 67 -15.13 -3.74 15.62
C ASP A 67 -15.83 -2.96 14.50
N LYS A 68 -15.66 -3.34 13.22
CA LYS A 68 -16.24 -2.63 12.09
C LYS A 68 -17.31 -3.45 11.38
N GLU A 69 -18.48 -2.83 11.19
CA GLU A 69 -19.57 -3.39 10.39
C GLU A 69 -19.17 -3.50 8.90
N THR A 70 -18.40 -2.54 8.40
CA THR A 70 -17.92 -2.50 7.01
C THR A 70 -16.41 -2.74 6.92
N THR A 71 -16.00 -3.62 6.00
CA THR A 71 -14.61 -4.00 5.72
C THR A 71 -13.89 -4.72 6.87
N LYS A 72 -14.46 -5.87 7.29
CA LYS A 72 -13.92 -6.73 8.38
C LYS A 72 -12.50 -7.22 8.13
N LEU A 73 -12.09 -7.38 6.88
CA LEU A 73 -10.73 -7.78 6.49
C LEU A 73 -10.04 -6.68 5.70
N ARG A 74 -8.79 -6.39 6.05
CA ARG A 74 -7.89 -5.53 5.28
C ARG A 74 -6.56 -6.22 5.07
N ILE A 75 -6.02 -6.08 3.86
CA ILE A 75 -4.67 -6.51 3.54
C ILE A 75 -3.72 -5.35 3.82
N VAL A 76 -2.72 -5.58 4.67
CA VAL A 76 -1.68 -4.59 4.96
C VAL A 76 -0.37 -5.03 4.34
N LEU A 77 0.25 -4.10 3.61
CA LEU A 77 1.58 -4.25 3.04
C LEU A 77 2.61 -3.73 4.06
N ASP A 78 3.57 -4.57 4.42
CA ASP A 78 4.64 -4.21 5.36
C ASP A 78 5.81 -3.54 4.62
N VAL A 79 5.68 -2.22 4.48
CA VAL A 79 6.65 -1.35 3.79
C VAL A 79 7.93 -1.11 4.61
N SER A 80 7.90 -1.42 5.91
CA SER A 80 9.02 -1.21 6.84
C SER A 80 9.84 -2.49 7.05
N SER A 81 9.38 -3.62 6.55
CA SER A 81 10.11 -4.88 6.60
C SER A 81 11.45 -4.82 5.87
N LYS A 82 12.45 -5.51 6.43
CA LYS A 82 13.79 -5.62 5.84
C LYS A 82 14.49 -6.88 6.33
N GLU A 83 15.27 -7.48 5.45
CA GLU A 83 16.23 -8.51 5.84
C GLU A 83 17.39 -7.89 6.65
N LYS A 84 18.10 -8.72 7.41
CA LYS A 84 19.24 -8.27 8.22
C LYS A 84 20.26 -7.57 7.32
N ASN A 85 20.73 -6.40 7.76
CA ASN A 85 21.67 -5.54 7.01
C ASN A 85 21.14 -5.00 5.67
N CYS A 86 19.83 -5.04 5.43
CA CYS A 86 19.18 -4.45 4.25
C CYS A 86 18.39 -3.20 4.62
N PHE A 87 18.03 -2.38 3.62
CA PHE A 87 17.14 -1.23 3.79
C PHE A 87 15.69 -1.62 3.44
N SER A 88 14.72 -1.12 4.20
CA SER A 88 13.29 -1.27 3.87
C SER A 88 12.90 -0.33 2.73
N LEU A 89 11.70 -0.48 2.17
CA LEU A 89 11.20 0.52 1.21
C LEU A 89 11.09 1.89 1.86
N ASN A 90 10.57 1.98 3.10
CA ASN A 90 10.49 3.25 3.82
C ASN A 90 11.85 3.90 4.13
N ASP A 91 12.93 3.12 4.27
CA ASP A 91 14.29 3.65 4.45
C ASP A 91 14.82 4.31 3.16
N ASN A 92 14.35 3.86 1.99
CA ASN A 92 14.77 4.38 0.68
C ASN A 92 13.87 5.51 0.14
N LEU A 93 12.76 5.82 0.81
CA LEU A 93 11.82 6.85 0.38
C LEU A 93 12.02 8.14 1.17
N LYS A 94 12.04 9.28 0.47
CA LYS A 94 11.99 10.58 1.11
C LYS A 94 10.59 10.86 1.64
N VAL A 95 10.51 11.47 2.82
CA VAL A 95 9.24 11.90 3.42
C VAL A 95 8.58 13.01 2.59
N GLY A 96 9.41 13.88 2.01
CA GLY A 96 8.97 15.18 1.51
C GLY A 96 8.75 16.21 2.64
N PRO A 97 8.65 17.51 2.30
CA PRO A 97 8.33 18.55 3.27
C PRO A 97 6.92 18.40 3.83
N ASN A 98 6.71 18.81 5.08
CA ASN A 98 5.37 18.83 5.66
C ASN A 98 4.54 19.94 5.02
N LEU A 99 3.58 19.57 4.18
CA LEU A 99 2.67 20.49 3.51
C LEU A 99 1.34 20.67 4.26
N ASN A 100 1.13 19.95 5.37
CA ASN A 100 -0.10 20.06 6.15
C ASN A 100 -0.18 21.45 6.80
N PRO A 101 -1.36 22.09 6.77
CA PRO A 101 -1.56 23.35 7.46
C PRO A 101 -1.35 23.17 8.96
N ASN A 102 -0.89 24.24 9.62
CA ASN A 102 -0.81 24.25 11.07
C ASN A 102 -2.22 24.07 11.67
N LEU A 103 -2.39 23.05 12.51
CA LEU A 103 -3.69 22.69 13.07
C LEU A 103 -4.30 23.81 13.91
N LEU A 104 -3.50 24.55 14.68
CA LEU A 104 -3.99 25.68 15.47
C LEU A 104 -4.52 26.79 14.56
N ILE A 105 -3.78 27.12 13.49
CA ILE A 105 -4.20 28.13 12.51
C ILE A 105 -5.49 27.67 11.81
N LEU A 106 -5.59 26.38 11.47
CA LEU A 106 -6.79 25.81 10.88
C LEU A 106 -7.99 25.97 11.84
N LEU A 107 -7.85 25.58 13.10
CA LEU A 107 -8.92 25.69 14.11
C LEU A 107 -9.34 27.14 14.38
N LEU A 108 -8.40 28.10 14.34
CA LEU A 108 -8.72 29.52 14.50
C LEU A 108 -9.53 30.05 13.31
N LYS A 109 -9.14 29.68 12.07
CA LYS A 109 -9.92 30.02 10.86
C LYS A 109 -11.30 29.39 10.89
N PHE A 110 -11.41 28.18 11.46
CA PHE A 110 -12.70 27.52 11.59
C PHE A 110 -13.67 28.36 12.47
N ARG A 111 -13.14 29.00 13.51
CA ARG A 111 -13.93 29.87 14.40
C ARG A 111 -14.24 31.26 13.84
N GLU A 112 -13.63 31.64 12.72
CA GLU A 112 -13.77 32.97 12.13
C GLU A 112 -15.12 33.13 11.40
N PHE A 113 -15.65 32.05 10.83
CA PHE A 113 -16.88 32.07 10.06
C PHE A 113 -18.05 31.42 10.81
N ARG A 114 -19.26 31.94 10.59
CA ARG A 114 -20.48 31.46 11.27
C ARG A 114 -20.93 30.07 10.80
N ILE A 115 -20.59 29.68 9.57
CA ILE A 115 -21.01 28.43 8.95
C ILE A 115 -19.81 27.80 8.29
N GLU A 116 -19.65 26.49 8.52
CA GLU A 116 -18.52 25.72 8.03
C GLU A 116 -18.99 24.45 7.33
N LEU A 117 -18.23 24.05 6.31
CA LEU A 117 -18.48 22.81 5.57
C LEU A 117 -17.33 21.85 5.80
N VAL A 118 -17.66 20.67 6.32
CA VAL A 118 -16.71 19.58 6.56
C VAL A 118 -17.10 18.40 5.68
N SER A 119 -16.12 17.81 5.00
CA SER A 119 -16.30 16.62 4.18
C SER A 119 -15.08 15.72 4.30
N ASP A 120 -15.30 14.40 4.30
CA ASP A 120 -14.24 13.40 4.27
C ASP A 120 -14.03 12.88 2.84
N VAL A 121 -12.77 12.82 2.41
CA VAL A 121 -12.42 12.27 1.10
C VAL A 121 -12.18 10.78 1.24
N LYS A 122 -13.24 10.01 0.95
CA LYS A 122 -13.17 8.54 0.96
C LYS A 122 -12.04 8.04 0.06
N LYS A 123 -11.16 7.19 0.61
CA LYS A 123 -10.05 6.55 -0.10
C LYS A 123 -9.09 7.56 -0.78
N ALA A 124 -8.81 8.71 -0.14
CA ALA A 124 -8.02 9.80 -0.72
C ALA A 124 -6.68 9.37 -1.35
N PHE A 125 -5.89 8.52 -0.68
CA PHE A 125 -4.62 8.02 -1.24
C PHE A 125 -4.80 7.20 -2.53
N LEU A 126 -5.92 6.48 -2.65
CA LEU A 126 -6.23 5.69 -3.85
C LEU A 126 -6.66 6.55 -5.04
N GLN A 127 -6.79 7.87 -4.88
CA GLN A 127 -7.00 8.78 -6.00
C GLN A 127 -5.68 9.18 -6.68
N ILE A 128 -4.53 8.85 -6.08
CA ILE A 128 -3.21 9.27 -6.56
C ILE A 128 -2.57 8.09 -7.30
N VAL A 129 -2.31 8.28 -8.59
CA VAL A 129 -1.65 7.29 -9.44
C VAL A 129 -0.13 7.41 -9.32
N LEU A 130 0.53 6.28 -9.09
CA LEU A 130 1.98 6.12 -9.12
C LEU A 130 2.45 5.87 -10.54
N ALA A 131 3.47 6.62 -10.98
CA ALA A 131 4.13 6.34 -12.27
C ALA A 131 5.17 5.21 -12.17
N GLU A 132 5.53 4.81 -10.94
CA GLU A 132 6.70 3.97 -10.67
C GLU A 132 6.38 2.55 -10.24
N ASP A 133 7.27 1.65 -10.64
CA ASP A 133 7.18 0.22 -10.38
C ASP A 133 7.91 -0.18 -9.09
N CYS A 134 7.56 0.46 -7.98
CA CYS A 134 8.26 0.32 -6.69
C CYS A 134 7.45 -0.40 -5.61
N GLN A 135 6.15 -0.61 -5.83
CA GLN A 135 5.23 -1.14 -4.82
C GLN A 135 4.72 -2.53 -5.18
N ARG A 136 5.62 -3.52 -5.25
CA ARG A 136 5.32 -4.91 -5.60
C ARG A 136 5.09 -5.81 -4.39
N PHE A 137 4.28 -6.85 -4.56
CA PHE A 137 4.09 -7.91 -3.57
C PHE A 137 3.78 -9.25 -4.24
N LEU A 138 3.98 -10.35 -3.50
CA LEU A 138 3.81 -11.72 -4.00
C LEU A 138 2.43 -12.26 -3.66
N TRP A 139 1.85 -13.06 -4.55
CA TRP A 139 0.59 -13.78 -4.30
C TRP A 139 0.62 -15.18 -4.91
N SER A 140 -0.24 -16.08 -4.42
CA SER A 140 -0.49 -17.40 -5.02
C SER A 140 -1.99 -17.67 -4.96
N ASP A 141 -2.57 -18.18 -6.05
CA ASP A 141 -4.00 -18.57 -6.06
C ASP A 141 -4.23 -19.92 -5.39
N ASN A 142 -3.17 -20.61 -4.97
CA ASN A 142 -3.24 -21.90 -4.29
C ASN A 142 -2.33 -21.91 -3.07
N PHE A 143 -2.81 -22.47 -1.97
CA PHE A 143 -2.05 -22.65 -0.73
C PHE A 143 -1.98 -24.14 -0.35
N PRO A 144 -0.81 -24.70 -0.03
CA PRO A 144 0.50 -24.04 0.03
C PRO A 144 0.99 -23.55 -1.34
N PRO A 145 1.74 -22.45 -1.41
CA PRO A 145 2.08 -21.81 -2.67
C PRO A 145 3.09 -22.63 -3.47
N ASN A 146 2.66 -23.15 -4.62
CA ASN A 146 3.51 -23.85 -5.59
C ASN A 146 4.19 -22.86 -6.55
N ASN A 147 3.41 -21.89 -7.05
CA ASN A 147 3.85 -20.82 -7.94
C ASN A 147 3.52 -19.45 -7.34
N PHE A 148 4.22 -18.41 -7.79
CA PHE A 148 4.00 -17.05 -7.33
C PHE A 148 3.68 -16.11 -8.49
N LYS A 149 2.66 -15.29 -8.30
CA LYS A 149 2.36 -14.11 -9.10
C LYS A 149 2.94 -12.88 -8.42
N ILE A 150 3.34 -11.89 -9.22
CA ILE A 150 3.76 -10.58 -8.72
C ILE A 150 2.69 -9.57 -9.08
N TYR A 151 2.17 -8.88 -8.06
CA TYR A 151 1.31 -7.73 -8.25
C TYR A 151 2.07 -6.45 -7.92
N ARG A 152 1.71 -5.34 -8.56
CA ARG A 152 2.17 -3.99 -8.21
C ARG A 152 1.00 -3.07 -7.92
N ASN A 153 1.18 -2.15 -6.98
CA ASN A 153 0.21 -1.09 -6.73
C ASN A 153 0.39 0.04 -7.74
N LYS A 154 -0.71 0.45 -8.38
CA LYS A 154 -0.78 1.61 -9.28
C LYS A 154 -1.12 2.89 -8.54
N LYS A 155 -1.59 2.78 -7.30
CA LYS A 155 -2.07 3.89 -6.48
C LYS A 155 -1.26 3.97 -5.19
N VAL A 156 -1.19 5.16 -4.60
CA VAL A 156 -0.47 5.36 -3.33
C VAL A 156 -1.08 4.48 -2.24
N THR A 157 -0.26 3.60 -1.66
CA THR A 157 -0.65 2.71 -0.57
C THR A 157 -0.49 3.37 0.80
N PHE A 158 -1.27 2.88 1.76
CA PHE A 158 -1.16 3.31 3.15
C PHE A 158 0.08 2.71 3.80
N GLY A 159 0.71 3.44 4.73
CA GLY A 159 1.92 2.98 5.44
C GLY A 159 3.25 3.31 4.77
N VAL A 160 3.22 3.92 3.58
CA VAL A 160 4.41 4.46 2.91
C VAL A 160 4.73 5.85 3.46
N LYS A 161 6.01 6.09 3.76
CA LYS A 161 6.49 7.32 4.43
C LYS A 161 6.20 8.61 3.65
N SER A 162 6.20 8.55 2.32
CA SER A 162 5.92 9.66 1.43
C SER A 162 4.42 9.94 1.24
N SER A 163 3.53 8.99 1.56
CA SER A 163 2.09 9.11 1.26
C SER A 163 1.44 10.41 1.76
N PRO A 164 1.69 10.89 3.00
CA PRO A 164 1.10 12.14 3.49
C PRO A 164 1.51 13.36 2.64
N PHE A 165 2.79 13.43 2.25
CA PHE A 165 3.29 14.49 1.39
C PHE A 165 2.64 14.41 0.01
N LEU A 166 2.59 13.23 -0.61
CA LEU A 166 1.98 13.03 -1.93
C LEU A 166 0.51 13.44 -1.97
N LEU A 167 -0.23 13.16 -0.90
CA LEU A 167 -1.62 13.59 -0.76
C LEU A 167 -1.72 15.10 -0.67
N ALA A 168 -0.96 15.72 0.23
CA ALA A 168 -0.98 17.17 0.42
C ALA A 168 -0.51 17.94 -0.83
N SER A 169 0.46 17.42 -1.58
CA SER A 169 0.92 18.04 -2.83
C SER A 169 -0.12 17.95 -3.94
N ASN A 170 -0.83 16.81 -4.05
CA ASN A 170 -1.87 16.63 -5.06
C ASN A 170 -3.10 17.52 -4.79
N HIS A 171 -3.41 17.81 -3.51
CA HIS A 171 -4.46 18.78 -3.17
C HIS A 171 -4.09 20.22 -3.53
N LYS A 172 -2.81 20.60 -3.43
CA LYS A 172 -2.35 21.96 -3.78
C LYS A 172 -2.15 22.17 -5.29
N THR A 173 -1.90 21.08 -6.02
CA THR A 173 -1.71 21.08 -7.49
C THR A 173 -2.38 19.84 -8.08
N PRO A 174 -3.71 19.86 -8.31
CA PRO A 174 -4.36 18.75 -8.98
C PRO A 174 -3.77 18.58 -10.39
N HIS A 175 -3.63 17.33 -10.84
CA HIS A 175 -3.26 16.90 -12.21
C HIS A 175 -1.79 16.58 -12.54
N LYS A 176 -0.84 16.59 -11.58
CA LYS A 176 0.53 16.11 -11.87
C LYS A 176 0.71 14.62 -11.50
N ARG A 177 1.17 13.81 -12.47
CA ARG A 177 1.70 12.46 -12.19
C ARG A 177 2.94 12.60 -11.31
N ILE A 178 2.98 11.84 -10.22
CA ILE A 178 4.10 11.86 -9.28
C ILE A 178 5.22 10.96 -9.82
N THR A 179 6.42 11.54 -9.99
CA THR A 179 7.62 10.92 -10.54
C THR A 179 8.75 10.82 -9.51
N LYS A 180 9.85 10.13 -9.86
CA LYS A 180 11.04 9.85 -9.02
C LYS A 180 11.54 11.05 -8.23
N ASP A 181 11.58 12.22 -8.83
CA ASP A 181 12.10 13.44 -8.20
C ASP A 181 11.28 13.89 -6.97
N HIS A 182 10.05 13.39 -6.83
CA HIS A 182 9.15 13.72 -5.72
C HIS A 182 9.27 12.73 -4.55
N ILE A 183 9.92 11.57 -4.76
CA ILE A 183 9.87 10.43 -3.84
C ILE A 183 11.28 9.93 -3.45
N LEU A 184 12.27 10.05 -4.35
CA LEU A 184 13.67 9.62 -4.20
C LEU A 184 14.63 10.79 -3.99
#